data_AF-A0A258R012-F1
#
_entry.id   AF-A0A258R012-F1
#
_cell.length_a   1.000
_cell.length_b   1.000
_cell.length_c   1.000
_cell.angle_alpha   90.00
_cell.angle_beta   90.00
_cell.angle_gamma   90.00
#
_symmetry.space_group_name_H-M   'P 1'
#
loop_
_entity.id
_entity.type
_entity.pdbx_description
1 polymer ?
#
loop_
_entity_poly.entity_id
_entity_poly.type
_entity_poly.pdbx_seq_one_letter_code
_entity_poly.pdbx_strand_id
1 'polypeptide(L)'
;MLRALFIASAIAALGLAASGSASAIVVGGVDFGAAGETAHIETSTVAETFVNAPGQTLLGYGQINTVNGNLFYSNGGADRLYFVFDYNVLTFNAASGDATFDNGNMSVYMLPTFNLLNQSSAANLALITGGTLWATLSGHPENGGPEELTAAGILTGATIAFTGSGLLDMVSGPNGVMEFLDSNGIDDGAGGFADILLTSSGSNNVLNPKDNTTGCKTGQAAPGQWCIAGSADLRGLTTVPEPGVLALVGLGLLGMGVSLRKRKAA
;
A
#
# COMPACT_ATOMS: atom_id res chain seq x y z
N MET A 1 -40.86 -66.73 -15.64
CA MET A 1 -41.04 -65.32 -15.24
C MET A 1 -40.44 -65.18 -13.85
N LEU A 2 -39.18 -64.73 -13.75
CA LEU A 2 -38.53 -64.33 -12.50
C LEU A 2 -37.30 -63.49 -12.90
N ARG A 3 -37.30 -62.19 -12.61
CA ARG A 3 -36.17 -61.27 -12.78
C ARG A 3 -35.77 -60.79 -11.40
N ALA A 4 -34.53 -61.01 -11.03
CA ALA A 4 -33.86 -60.26 -9.98
C ALA A 4 -32.37 -60.15 -10.34
N LEU A 5 -31.90 -58.92 -10.56
CA LEU A 5 -30.53 -58.53 -10.23
C LEU A 5 -30.53 -57.04 -9.92
N PHE A 6 -30.35 -56.73 -8.64
CA PHE A 6 -29.94 -55.42 -8.14
C PHE A 6 -28.45 -55.24 -8.45
N ILE A 7 -28.06 -54.10 -9.04
CA ILE A 7 -26.80 -53.43 -8.69
C ILE A 7 -27.07 -51.92 -8.65
N ALA A 8 -27.01 -51.38 -7.44
CA ALA A 8 -27.02 -49.96 -7.14
C ALA A 8 -25.78 -49.28 -7.73
N SER A 9 -25.98 -48.22 -8.51
CA SER A 9 -24.92 -47.29 -8.90
C SER A 9 -24.74 -46.22 -7.82
N ALA A 10 -24.05 -46.59 -6.75
CA ALA A 10 -23.36 -45.65 -5.89
C ALA A 10 -21.90 -45.57 -6.34
N ILE A 11 -21.59 -44.63 -7.25
CA ILE A 11 -20.24 -44.12 -7.43
C ILE A 11 -20.31 -42.62 -7.12
N ALA A 12 -19.97 -42.33 -5.86
CA ALA A 12 -19.27 -41.15 -5.36
C ALA A 12 -19.27 -39.91 -6.29
N ALA A 13 -19.88 -38.78 -5.98
CA ALA A 13 -19.73 -38.02 -4.73
C ALA A 13 -18.30 -38.09 -4.14
N LEU A 14 -17.29 -37.90 -4.99
CA LEU A 14 -15.91 -37.61 -4.57
C LEU A 14 -15.35 -36.50 -5.47
N GLY A 15 -15.28 -35.27 -4.94
CA GLY A 15 -14.24 -34.33 -5.38
C GLY A 15 -14.64 -32.95 -5.87
N LEU A 16 -15.92 -32.57 -5.93
CA LEU A 16 -16.33 -31.17 -6.14
C LEU A 16 -16.82 -30.52 -4.83
N ALA A 17 -16.09 -30.82 -3.76
CA ALA A 17 -16.02 -29.96 -2.58
C ALA A 17 -14.59 -29.42 -2.48
N ALA A 18 -14.12 -28.80 -3.56
CA ALA A 18 -13.09 -27.77 -3.45
C ALA A 18 -13.81 -26.44 -3.18
N SER A 19 -14.62 -26.38 -2.12
CA SER A 19 -14.75 -25.12 -1.39
C SER A 19 -13.41 -24.95 -0.69
N GLY A 20 -12.41 -24.53 -1.46
CA GLY A 20 -11.18 -24.03 -0.88
C GLY A 20 -11.61 -22.90 0.03
N SER A 21 -11.31 -23.02 1.33
CA SER A 21 -11.20 -21.85 2.20
C SER A 21 -10.52 -20.78 1.38
N ALA A 22 -11.12 -19.60 1.23
CA ALA A 22 -10.46 -18.51 0.51
C ALA A 22 -9.09 -18.31 1.16
N SER A 23 -8.04 -18.79 0.50
CA SER A 23 -6.69 -18.70 1.04
C SER A 23 -6.38 -17.22 1.13
N ALA A 24 -5.86 -16.80 2.28
CA ALA A 24 -5.29 -15.47 2.40
C ALA A 24 -4.21 -15.30 1.32
N ILE A 25 -4.27 -14.19 0.59
CA ILE A 25 -3.19 -13.73 -0.27
C ILE A 25 -2.17 -13.08 0.65
N VAL A 26 -1.10 -13.81 0.94
CA VAL A 26 0.02 -13.31 1.73
C VAL A 26 1.19 -13.03 0.81
N VAL A 27 1.57 -11.77 0.71
CA VAL A 27 2.64 -11.29 -0.19
C VAL A 27 3.67 -10.56 0.65
N GLY A 28 4.94 -10.97 0.56
CA GLY A 28 6.02 -10.37 1.34
C GLY A 28 5.78 -10.41 2.87
N GLY A 29 4.99 -11.36 3.38
CA GLY A 29 4.64 -11.44 4.81
C GLY A 29 3.48 -10.52 5.25
N VAL A 30 2.77 -9.91 4.29
CA VAL A 30 1.59 -9.08 4.51
C VAL A 30 0.35 -9.80 3.97
N ASP A 31 -0.67 -9.94 4.80
CA ASP A 31 -1.96 -10.53 4.49
C ASP A 31 -2.91 -9.48 3.91
N PHE A 32 -3.20 -9.62 2.61
CA PHE A 32 -4.15 -8.79 1.87
C PHE A 32 -5.59 -9.36 1.89
N GLY A 33 -5.84 -10.44 2.62
CA GLY A 33 -7.16 -11.06 2.74
C GLY A 33 -7.43 -12.11 1.66
N ALA A 34 -8.71 -12.37 1.38
CA ALA A 34 -9.14 -13.50 0.56
C ALA A 34 -8.76 -13.38 -0.93
N ALA A 35 -8.49 -14.52 -1.57
CA ALA A 35 -8.34 -14.60 -3.02
C ALA A 35 -9.56 -14.04 -3.78
N GLY A 36 -9.33 -13.05 -4.65
CA GLY A 36 -10.37 -12.36 -5.44
C GLY A 36 -10.53 -10.88 -5.11
N GLU A 37 -9.93 -10.41 -4.01
CA GLU A 37 -9.75 -8.97 -3.78
C GLU A 37 -8.76 -8.43 -4.83
N THR A 38 -9.27 -7.59 -5.73
CA THR A 38 -8.52 -6.96 -6.84
C THR A 38 -8.06 -5.55 -6.49
N ALA A 39 -8.31 -5.13 -5.25
CA ALA A 39 -7.95 -3.82 -4.74
C ALA A 39 -7.33 -3.97 -3.36
N HIS A 40 -6.50 -3.01 -3.00
CA HIS A 40 -5.98 -2.86 -1.67
C HIS A 40 -6.25 -1.44 -1.15
N ILE A 41 -6.49 -1.34 0.15
CA ILE A 41 -6.67 -0.08 0.86
C ILE A 41 -5.91 -0.16 2.18
N GLU A 42 -4.95 0.72 2.34
CA GLU A 42 -4.20 0.91 3.57
C GLU A 42 -4.62 2.22 4.23
N THR A 43 -4.76 2.22 5.55
CA THR A 43 -4.89 3.45 6.34
C THR A 43 -3.62 3.64 7.15
N SER A 44 -3.16 4.88 7.30
CA SER A 44 -1.87 5.17 7.93
C SER A 44 -1.89 6.40 8.82
N THR A 45 -0.96 6.43 9.77
CA THR A 45 -0.62 7.62 10.55
C THR A 45 0.62 8.24 9.94
N VAL A 46 0.62 9.56 9.78
CA VAL A 46 1.71 10.31 9.16
C VAL A 46 2.20 11.43 10.08
N ALA A 47 3.51 11.66 10.08
CA ALA A 47 4.13 12.88 10.57
C ALA A 47 5.04 13.45 9.48
N GLU A 48 5.08 14.78 9.36
CA GLU A 48 5.79 15.46 8.27
C GLU A 48 6.48 16.74 8.75
N THR A 49 7.53 17.12 8.05
CA THR A 49 8.24 18.38 8.27
C THR A 49 7.50 19.55 7.65
N PHE A 50 7.64 20.72 8.27
CA PHE A 50 7.16 21.97 7.69
C PHE A 50 8.00 22.39 6.47
N VAL A 51 7.32 22.86 5.43
CA VAL A 51 7.88 23.51 4.24
C VAL A 51 7.12 24.81 3.95
N ASN A 52 7.78 25.79 3.32
CA ASN A 52 7.18 27.09 3.00
C ASN A 52 7.73 27.79 1.75
N ALA A 53 8.54 27.11 0.94
CA ALA A 53 9.09 27.67 -0.28
C ALA A 53 9.51 26.56 -1.27
N PRO A 54 9.51 26.84 -2.58
CA PRO A 54 10.08 25.95 -3.58
C PRO A 54 11.56 25.61 -3.33
N GLY A 55 11.96 24.40 -3.72
CA GLY A 55 13.32 23.87 -3.56
C GLY A 55 13.65 23.38 -2.15
N GLN A 56 12.69 23.40 -1.23
CA GLN A 56 12.80 22.70 0.05
C GLN A 56 12.45 21.22 -0.12
N THR A 57 12.86 20.39 0.84
CA THR A 57 12.48 18.98 0.89
C THR A 57 11.40 18.79 1.95
N LEU A 58 10.25 18.25 1.53
CA LEU A 58 9.27 17.67 2.43
C LEU A 58 9.78 16.30 2.86
N LEU A 59 9.92 16.07 4.16
CA LEU A 59 10.26 14.77 4.74
C LEU A 59 9.10 14.27 5.59
N GLY A 60 8.80 12.99 5.48
CA GLY A 60 7.73 12.36 6.23
C GLY A 60 8.07 10.94 6.67
N TYR A 61 7.36 10.47 7.69
CA TYR A 61 7.31 9.06 8.03
C TYR A 61 5.93 8.69 8.56
N GLY A 62 5.65 7.39 8.57
CA GLY A 62 4.39 6.90 9.07
C GLY A 62 4.36 5.41 9.35
N GLN A 63 3.19 4.97 9.76
CA GLN A 63 2.87 3.57 10.01
C GLN A 63 1.61 3.20 9.23
N ILE A 64 1.64 2.08 8.53
CA ILE A 64 0.43 1.46 7.96
C ILE A 64 -0.32 0.78 9.11
N ASN A 65 -1.48 1.34 9.44
CA ASN A 65 -2.32 0.90 10.55
C ASN A 65 -3.13 -0.34 10.19
N THR A 66 -3.68 -0.37 8.98
CA THR A 66 -4.46 -1.49 8.46
C THR A 66 -4.10 -1.76 7.02
N VAL A 67 -4.21 -3.01 6.60
CA VAL A 67 -4.27 -3.43 5.18
C VAL A 67 -5.63 -4.10 4.99
N ASN A 68 -6.46 -3.59 4.08
CA ASN A 68 -7.83 -4.08 3.86
C ASN A 68 -8.67 -4.19 5.15
N GLY A 69 -8.47 -3.23 6.07
CA GLY A 69 -9.12 -3.19 7.38
C GLY A 69 -8.58 -4.19 8.41
N ASN A 70 -7.63 -5.06 8.05
CA ASN A 70 -6.97 -5.98 8.97
C ASN A 70 -5.89 -5.25 9.78
N LEU A 71 -5.97 -5.30 11.11
CA LEU A 71 -4.97 -4.73 12.03
C LEU A 71 -3.78 -5.66 12.30
N PHE A 72 -3.94 -6.95 12.01
CA PHE A 72 -2.98 -8.02 12.28
C PHE A 72 -2.37 -8.57 10.99
N TYR A 73 -2.28 -7.71 9.96
CA TYR A 73 -1.90 -8.07 8.59
C TYR A 73 -0.48 -8.64 8.46
N SER A 74 0.39 -8.50 9.46
CA SER A 74 1.73 -9.06 9.42
C SER A 74 2.09 -9.72 10.75
N ASN A 75 2.58 -10.97 10.68
CA ASN A 75 3.03 -11.78 11.83
C ASN A 75 2.06 -11.76 13.03
N GLY A 76 0.75 -11.88 12.77
CA GLY A 76 -0.29 -11.83 13.81
C GLY A 76 -0.34 -10.51 14.57
N GLY A 77 0.13 -9.42 13.97
CA GLY A 77 0.25 -8.08 14.54
C GLY A 77 1.54 -7.81 15.31
N ALA A 78 2.49 -8.76 15.35
CA ALA A 78 3.80 -8.53 15.94
C ALA A 78 4.64 -7.55 15.11
N ASP A 79 4.51 -7.60 13.79
CA ASP A 79 5.22 -6.74 12.84
C ASP A 79 4.24 -5.79 12.13
N ARG A 80 4.77 -4.66 11.65
CA ARG A 80 4.03 -3.67 10.84
C ARG A 80 4.91 -3.10 9.74
N LEU A 81 4.24 -2.59 8.72
CA LEU A 81 4.85 -1.73 7.73
C LEU A 81 4.88 -0.29 8.25
N TYR A 82 6.06 0.31 8.13
CA TYR A 82 6.33 1.72 8.35
C TYR A 82 6.88 2.30 7.06
N PHE A 83 6.73 3.59 6.85
CA PHE A 83 7.30 4.22 5.66
C PHE A 83 8.02 5.50 6.02
N VAL A 84 8.95 5.87 5.16
CA VAL A 84 9.58 7.17 5.11
C VAL A 84 9.42 7.69 3.69
N PHE A 85 9.23 8.99 3.54
CA PHE A 85 9.17 9.59 2.22
C PHE A 85 9.88 10.93 2.21
N ASP A 86 10.31 11.30 1.02
CA ASP A 86 10.81 12.62 0.70
C ASP A 86 10.30 13.09 -0.66
N TYR A 87 10.04 14.38 -0.75
CA TYR A 87 9.60 15.06 -1.97
C TYR A 87 10.30 16.41 -2.07
N ASN A 88 10.60 16.85 -3.29
CA ASN A 88 10.99 18.23 -3.54
C ASN A 88 9.75 19.13 -3.64
N VAL A 89 9.79 20.30 -3.03
CA VAL A 89 8.72 21.31 -3.16
C VAL A 89 8.91 22.01 -4.51
N LEU A 90 8.05 21.70 -5.47
CA LEU A 90 8.07 22.29 -6.79
C LEU A 90 7.46 23.70 -6.77
N THR A 91 6.27 23.83 -6.18
CA THR A 91 5.60 25.14 -5.99
C THR A 91 5.04 25.28 -4.59
N PHE A 92 4.95 26.54 -4.13
CA PHE A 92 4.32 26.87 -2.85
C PHE A 92 3.66 28.25 -2.95
N ASN A 93 2.38 28.34 -2.60
CA ASN A 93 1.63 29.57 -2.55
C ASN A 93 1.24 29.90 -1.11
N ALA A 94 1.96 30.85 -0.49
CA ALA A 94 1.70 31.25 0.89
C ALA A 94 0.31 31.89 1.11
N ALA A 95 -0.34 32.41 0.06
CA ALA A 95 -1.64 33.05 0.18
C ALA A 95 -2.79 32.04 0.20
N SER A 96 -2.69 30.98 -0.60
CA SER A 96 -3.70 29.91 -0.63
C SER A 96 -3.34 28.71 0.23
N GLY A 97 -2.07 28.52 0.60
CA GLY A 97 -1.58 27.32 1.28
C GLY A 97 -1.36 26.13 0.34
N ASP A 98 -1.48 26.34 -0.98
CA ASP A 98 -1.30 25.29 -1.97
C ASP A 98 0.19 24.99 -2.18
N ALA A 99 0.51 23.73 -2.37
CA ALA A 99 1.85 23.26 -2.68
C ALA A 99 1.81 22.10 -3.67
N THR A 100 2.82 22.01 -4.51
CA THR A 100 3.02 20.88 -5.42
C THR A 100 4.42 20.33 -5.25
N PHE A 101 4.58 19.05 -5.53
CA PHE A 101 5.81 18.33 -5.25
C PHE A 101 6.18 17.39 -6.39
N ASP A 102 7.48 17.15 -6.54
CA ASP A 102 8.08 16.27 -7.53
C ASP A 102 9.27 15.49 -6.94
N ASN A 103 9.80 14.54 -7.72
CA ASN A 103 10.94 13.71 -7.33
C ASN A 103 10.72 13.00 -5.99
N GLY A 104 9.52 12.48 -5.82
CA GLY A 104 9.05 11.74 -4.66
C GLY A 104 9.67 10.37 -4.55
N ASN A 105 10.14 10.02 -3.36
CA ASN A 105 10.54 8.66 -3.02
C ASN A 105 9.85 8.24 -1.74
N MET A 106 9.33 7.02 -1.71
CA MET A 106 8.79 6.39 -0.52
C MET A 106 9.45 5.03 -0.31
N SER A 107 10.04 4.83 0.85
CA SER A 107 10.58 3.53 1.27
C SER A 107 9.74 2.97 2.41
N VAL A 108 9.24 1.76 2.20
CA VAL A 108 8.43 1.01 3.16
C VAL A 108 9.30 -0.04 3.81
N TYR A 109 9.27 -0.12 5.13
CA TYR A 109 10.06 -1.03 5.95
C TYR A 109 9.16 -1.90 6.82
N MET A 110 9.55 -3.15 7.00
CA MET A 110 8.92 -4.09 7.93
C MET A 110 9.77 -4.23 9.19
N LEU A 111 9.14 -4.02 10.35
CA LEU A 111 9.77 -4.09 11.66
C LEU A 111 8.74 -4.39 12.77
N PRO A 112 9.18 -4.80 13.98
CA PRO A 112 8.27 -5.03 15.10
C PRO A 112 7.43 -3.79 15.44
N THR A 113 6.17 -4.01 15.80
CA THR A 113 5.23 -2.94 16.13
C THR A 113 5.73 -2.11 17.31
N PHE A 114 5.76 -0.79 17.14
CA PHE A 114 6.03 0.18 18.20
C PHE A 114 5.15 1.43 18.04
N ASN A 115 4.99 2.19 19.13
CA ASN A 115 4.20 3.42 19.13
C ASN A 115 5.09 4.63 18.77
N LEU A 116 4.76 5.30 17.66
CA LEU A 116 5.46 6.49 17.16
C LEU A 116 5.51 7.65 18.19
N LEU A 117 4.60 7.70 19.17
CA LEU A 117 4.55 8.75 20.19
C LEU A 117 5.46 8.50 21.41
N ASN A 118 6.12 7.34 21.48
CA ASN A 118 7.01 7.03 22.60
C ASN A 118 8.38 7.73 22.50
N GLN A 119 8.72 8.26 21.32
CA GLN A 119 10.02 8.87 21.02
C GLN A 119 9.87 10.03 20.03
N SER A 120 10.96 10.76 19.78
CA SER A 120 10.95 11.87 18.81
C SER A 120 10.82 11.37 17.38
N SER A 121 10.34 12.22 16.49
CA SER A 121 10.26 11.98 15.06
C SER A 121 11.62 11.65 14.43
N ALA A 122 12.69 12.31 14.88
CA ALA A 122 14.05 11.98 14.43
C ALA A 122 14.47 10.55 14.85
N ALA A 123 14.08 10.11 16.06
CA ALA A 123 14.33 8.74 16.52
C ALA A 123 13.45 7.72 15.79
N ASN A 124 12.20 8.07 15.47
CA ASN A 124 11.32 7.24 14.62
C ASN A 124 11.94 7.02 13.25
N LEU A 125 12.38 8.10 12.59
CA LEU A 125 13.01 8.01 11.26
C LEU A 125 14.24 7.08 11.28
N ALA A 126 15.12 7.24 12.28
CA ALA A 126 16.30 6.40 12.43
C ALA A 126 15.95 4.92 12.70
N LEU A 127 14.91 4.66 13.50
CA LEU A 127 14.47 3.30 13.79
C LEU A 127 13.84 2.63 12.55
N ILE A 128 12.97 3.34 11.84
CA ILE A 128 12.26 2.85 10.65
C ILE A 128 13.26 2.52 9.54
N THR A 129 14.20 3.43 9.25
CA THR A 129 15.23 3.23 8.21
C THR A 129 16.23 2.12 8.57
N GLY A 130 16.33 1.74 9.84
CA GLY A 130 17.08 0.56 10.29
C GLY A 130 16.33 -0.77 10.14
N GLY A 131 15.07 -0.75 9.72
CA GLY A 131 14.24 -1.93 9.48
C GLY A 131 14.58 -2.68 8.20
N THR A 132 13.80 -3.72 7.90
CA THR A 132 13.95 -4.47 6.65
C THR A 132 13.18 -3.77 5.54
N LEU A 133 13.86 -3.31 4.49
CA LEU A 133 13.18 -2.71 3.33
C LEU A 133 12.21 -3.72 2.70
N TRP A 134 10.96 -3.31 2.56
CA TRP A 134 9.83 -4.11 2.07
C TRP A 134 9.31 -3.61 0.72
N ALA A 135 9.26 -2.31 0.48
CA ALA A 135 8.95 -1.77 -0.83
C ALA A 135 9.65 -0.44 -1.04
N THR A 136 9.90 -0.10 -2.30
CA THR A 136 10.27 1.24 -2.73
C THR A 136 9.25 1.68 -3.76
N LEU A 137 8.74 2.89 -3.58
CA LEU A 137 7.84 3.56 -4.50
C LEU A 137 8.45 4.90 -4.91
N SER A 138 8.13 5.34 -6.11
CA SER A 138 8.43 6.69 -6.60
C SER A 138 7.15 7.46 -6.86
N GLY A 139 7.19 8.78 -6.78
CA GLY A 139 6.09 9.62 -7.23
C GLY A 139 5.80 9.42 -8.72
N HIS A 140 4.53 9.37 -9.08
CA HIS A 140 4.05 9.28 -10.45
C HIS A 140 3.45 10.62 -10.87
N PRO A 141 3.85 11.23 -12.01
CA PRO A 141 3.35 12.53 -12.40
C PRO A 141 1.85 12.52 -12.75
N GLU A 142 1.11 13.51 -12.26
CA GLU A 142 -0.34 13.64 -12.44
C GLU A 142 -0.69 14.50 -13.66
N ASN A 143 -1.73 14.11 -14.40
CA ASN A 143 -2.34 14.86 -15.50
C ASN A 143 -1.34 15.31 -16.59
N GLY A 144 -0.25 14.57 -16.79
CA GLY A 144 0.80 14.87 -17.77
C GLY A 144 1.67 16.08 -17.40
N GLY A 145 1.54 16.58 -16.17
CA GLY A 145 2.42 17.57 -15.57
C GLY A 145 3.63 16.92 -14.88
N PRO A 146 4.54 17.72 -14.31
CA PRO A 146 5.64 17.24 -13.46
C PRO A 146 5.23 16.98 -12.00
N GLU A 147 4.03 17.41 -11.58
CA GLU A 147 3.58 17.27 -10.20
C GLU A 147 3.23 15.81 -9.89
N GLU A 148 3.81 15.23 -8.83
CA GLU A 148 3.55 13.85 -8.40
C GLU A 148 2.67 13.80 -7.14
N LEU A 149 2.62 14.92 -6.42
CA LEU A 149 1.81 15.13 -5.22
C LEU A 149 1.36 16.60 -5.21
N THR A 150 0.09 16.79 -4.88
CA THR A 150 -0.53 18.11 -4.72
C THR A 150 -1.14 18.23 -3.33
N ALA A 151 -1.05 19.42 -2.73
CA ALA A 151 -1.64 19.71 -1.44
C ALA A 151 -2.36 21.06 -1.45
N ALA A 152 -3.50 21.10 -0.78
CA ALA A 152 -4.26 22.31 -0.51
C ALA A 152 -4.35 22.55 0.99
N GLY A 153 -3.86 23.70 1.44
CA GLY A 153 -3.81 24.09 2.84
C GLY A 153 -4.85 25.13 3.23
N ILE A 154 -5.27 25.12 4.49
CA ILE A 154 -5.99 26.21 5.13
C ILE A 154 -5.10 26.77 6.24
N LEU A 155 -4.74 28.05 6.11
CA LEU A 155 -3.98 28.78 7.11
C LEU A 155 -4.94 29.60 7.98
N THR A 156 -5.08 29.22 9.26
CA THR A 156 -5.85 29.98 10.25
C THR A 156 -4.91 30.53 11.30
N GLY A 157 -4.40 31.75 11.06
CA GLY A 157 -3.38 32.35 11.91
C GLY A 157 -2.08 31.54 11.88
N ALA A 158 -1.74 30.91 13.01
CA ALA A 158 -0.56 30.05 13.13
C ALA A 158 -0.87 28.54 12.97
N THR A 159 -2.12 28.20 12.70
CA THR A 159 -2.55 26.82 12.44
C THR A 159 -2.56 26.55 10.95
N ILE A 160 -2.01 25.41 10.56
CA ILE A 160 -2.15 24.83 9.23
C ILE A 160 -2.94 23.54 9.34
N ALA A 161 -3.90 23.37 8.44
CA ALA A 161 -4.52 22.09 8.13
C ALA A 161 -4.46 21.90 6.60
N PHE A 162 -4.33 20.68 6.11
CA PHE A 162 -4.26 20.44 4.67
C PHE A 162 -4.90 19.12 4.28
N THR A 163 -5.15 19.00 2.99
CA THR A 163 -5.42 17.74 2.29
C THR A 163 -4.43 17.59 1.15
N GLY A 164 -3.95 16.38 0.90
CA GLY A 164 -3.06 16.05 -0.21
C GLY A 164 -3.60 14.90 -1.05
N SER A 165 -3.17 14.86 -2.32
CA SER A 165 -3.43 13.77 -3.26
C SER A 165 -2.21 13.60 -4.16
N GLY A 166 -1.83 12.35 -4.44
CA GLY A 166 -0.73 12.06 -5.35
C GLY A 166 -0.81 10.64 -5.87
N LEU A 167 0.06 10.32 -6.81
CA LEU A 167 0.18 9.00 -7.40
C LEU A 167 1.58 8.43 -7.15
N LEU A 168 1.67 7.11 -7.03
CA LEU A 168 2.91 6.40 -6.74
C LEU A 168 3.04 5.18 -7.66
N ASP A 169 4.27 4.93 -8.12
CA ASP A 169 4.67 3.73 -8.85
C ASP A 169 5.50 2.81 -7.97
N MET A 170 5.29 1.51 -8.10
CA MET A 170 6.13 0.47 -7.50
C MET A 170 7.47 0.39 -8.23
N VAL A 171 8.56 0.55 -7.48
CA VAL A 171 9.93 0.51 -8.02
C VAL A 171 10.63 -0.79 -7.67
N SER A 172 10.48 -1.25 -6.42
CA SER A 172 11.11 -2.48 -5.94
C SER A 172 10.40 -3.09 -4.74
N GLY A 173 10.63 -4.38 -4.52
CA GLY A 173 10.10 -5.14 -3.39
C GLY A 173 10.68 -6.57 -3.38
N PRO A 174 10.52 -7.33 -2.27
CA PRO A 174 10.86 -8.73 -2.24
C PRO A 174 9.93 -9.52 -3.17
N ASN A 175 10.33 -10.75 -3.49
CA ASN A 175 9.66 -11.60 -4.47
C ASN A 175 8.13 -11.66 -4.23
N GLY A 176 7.35 -11.33 -5.26
CA GLY A 176 5.90 -11.29 -5.26
C GLY A 176 5.30 -9.92 -4.91
N VAL A 177 5.98 -9.05 -4.16
CA VAL A 177 5.43 -7.74 -3.77
C VAL A 177 5.31 -6.80 -4.95
N MET A 178 6.38 -6.68 -5.75
CA MET A 178 6.33 -5.86 -6.96
C MET A 178 5.25 -6.37 -7.90
N GLU A 179 5.28 -7.67 -8.24
CA GLU A 179 4.34 -8.23 -9.20
C GLU A 179 2.89 -8.04 -8.75
N PHE A 180 2.62 -8.14 -7.44
CA PHE A 180 1.28 -8.02 -6.89
C PHE A 180 0.76 -6.57 -6.87
N LEU A 181 1.62 -5.58 -6.60
CA LEU A 181 1.23 -4.18 -6.43
C LEU A 181 1.46 -3.30 -7.67
N ASP A 182 2.35 -3.71 -8.58
CA ASP A 182 2.61 -3.07 -9.88
C ASP A 182 1.46 -3.40 -10.86
N SER A 183 0.30 -2.81 -10.60
CA SER A 183 -0.93 -3.08 -11.34
C SER A 183 -1.10 -2.17 -12.55
N ASN A 184 -0.43 -1.02 -12.57
CA ASN A 184 -0.69 0.07 -13.51
C ASN A 184 -2.20 0.33 -13.65
N GLY A 185 -2.90 0.34 -12.51
CA GLY A 185 -4.35 0.28 -12.43
C GLY A 185 -5.04 1.64 -12.19
N ILE A 186 -4.28 2.67 -11.82
CA ILE A 186 -4.78 3.99 -11.45
C ILE A 186 -4.50 4.98 -12.58
N ASP A 187 -5.55 5.50 -13.21
CA ASP A 187 -5.44 6.48 -14.31
C ASP A 187 -4.79 7.79 -13.81
N ASP A 188 -3.77 8.26 -14.52
CA ASP A 188 -3.06 9.51 -14.22
C ASP A 188 -3.75 10.77 -14.74
N GLY A 189 -4.84 10.63 -15.52
CA GLY A 189 -5.56 11.73 -16.16
C GLY A 189 -4.95 12.23 -17.47
N ALA A 190 -3.85 11.65 -17.92
CA ALA A 190 -3.14 11.94 -19.17
C ALA A 190 -2.89 10.71 -20.06
N GLY A 191 -3.45 9.56 -19.69
CA GLY A 191 -3.39 8.32 -20.46
C GLY A 191 -2.20 7.42 -20.09
N GLY A 192 -1.47 7.76 -19.03
CA GLY A 192 -0.60 6.84 -18.29
C GLY A 192 -1.34 6.22 -17.11
N PHE A 193 -0.64 5.36 -16.38
CA PHE A 193 -1.18 4.68 -15.21
C PHE A 193 -0.13 4.59 -14.12
N ALA A 194 -0.59 4.80 -12.88
CA ALA A 194 0.14 4.55 -11.66
C ALA A 194 -0.34 3.27 -10.97
N ASP A 195 0.38 2.86 -9.93
CA ASP A 195 0.04 1.68 -9.13
C ASP A 195 -0.85 2.02 -7.94
N ILE A 196 -0.54 3.14 -7.28
CA ILE A 196 -1.15 3.51 -6.01
C ILE A 196 -1.58 4.97 -6.03
N LEU A 197 -2.82 5.22 -5.64
CA LEU A 197 -3.36 6.51 -5.25
C LEU A 197 -3.06 6.77 -3.76
N LEU A 198 -2.43 7.91 -3.49
CA LEU A 198 -2.20 8.45 -2.16
C LEU A 198 -3.19 9.58 -1.90
N THR A 199 -3.87 9.54 -0.75
CA THR A 199 -4.58 10.71 -0.23
C THR A 199 -4.18 10.95 1.21
N SER A 200 -4.00 12.21 1.62
CA SER A 200 -3.54 12.55 2.95
C SER A 200 -4.28 13.75 3.53
N SER A 201 -4.25 13.85 4.86
CA SER A 201 -4.69 15.05 5.57
C SER A 201 -3.95 15.18 6.88
N GLY A 202 -3.71 16.41 7.32
CA GLY A 202 -2.99 16.66 8.56
C GLY A 202 -3.15 18.07 9.07
N SER A 203 -2.66 18.29 10.30
CA SER A 203 -2.62 19.62 10.91
C SER A 203 -1.49 19.76 11.91
N ASN A 204 -1.25 20.98 12.36
CA ASN A 204 -0.30 21.28 13.44
C ASN A 204 -0.94 21.43 14.84
N ASN A 205 -2.22 21.06 14.99
CA ASN A 205 -2.95 21.27 16.24
C ASN A 205 -2.50 20.34 17.37
N VAL A 206 -2.28 19.07 17.04
CA VAL A 206 -1.80 18.03 17.96
C VAL A 206 -0.55 17.46 17.35
N LEU A 207 0.57 17.56 18.08
CA LEU A 207 1.88 17.17 17.61
C LEU A 207 2.48 16.14 18.56
N ASN A 208 3.48 15.40 18.08
CA ASN A 208 4.24 14.51 18.93
C ASN A 208 4.89 15.32 20.07
N PRO A 209 4.57 15.03 21.34
CA PRO A 209 5.08 15.79 22.47
C PRO A 209 6.58 15.60 22.71
N LYS A 210 7.22 14.65 22.01
CA LYS A 210 8.66 14.39 22.06
C LYS A 210 9.47 15.21 21.06
N ASP A 211 8.81 15.93 20.16
CA ASP A 211 9.48 16.78 19.17
C ASP A 211 9.73 18.20 19.68
N ASN A 212 10.77 18.82 19.11
CA ASN A 212 10.91 20.26 19.20
C ASN A 212 9.86 20.92 18.30
N THR A 213 8.72 21.25 18.89
CA THR A 213 7.58 21.89 18.22
C THR A 213 7.62 23.42 18.35
N THR A 214 8.75 23.99 18.76
CA THR A 214 8.95 25.43 18.87
C THR A 214 8.73 26.07 17.50
N GLY A 215 7.76 26.98 17.39
CA GLY A 215 7.44 27.64 16.13
C GLY A 215 6.29 27.00 15.36
N CYS A 216 6.05 25.70 15.55
CA CYS A 216 5.01 24.95 14.81
C CYS A 216 3.61 25.50 15.03
N LYS A 217 3.32 26.11 16.20
CA LYS A 217 2.00 26.69 16.52
C LYS A 217 1.97 28.22 16.59
N THR A 218 3.07 28.87 16.20
CA THR A 218 3.21 30.33 16.28
C THR A 218 3.53 30.96 14.94
N GLY A 219 3.51 30.18 13.85
CA GLY A 219 3.90 30.64 12.52
C GLY A 219 5.39 30.96 12.42
N GLN A 220 6.20 30.43 13.33
CA GLN A 220 7.66 30.60 13.37
C GLN A 220 8.37 29.26 13.14
N ALA A 221 7.67 28.31 12.51
CA ALA A 221 8.22 27.00 12.20
C ALA A 221 9.43 27.17 11.27
N ALA A 222 10.54 26.57 11.63
CA ALA A 222 11.69 26.44 10.75
C ALA A 222 11.47 25.25 9.80
N PRO A 223 11.91 25.35 8.53
CA PRO A 223 11.90 24.20 7.62
C PRO A 223 12.59 22.98 8.25
N GLY A 224 12.02 21.79 8.04
CA GLY A 224 12.52 20.55 8.63
C GLY A 224 12.06 20.28 10.07
N GLN A 225 11.33 21.18 10.72
CA GLN A 225 10.67 20.86 11.99
C GLN A 225 9.43 19.99 11.76
N TRP A 226 9.25 18.96 12.59
CA TRP A 226 8.10 18.06 12.59
C TRP A 226 6.86 18.76 13.13
N CYS A 227 6.21 19.54 12.26
CA CYS A 227 5.09 20.41 12.63
C CYS A 227 3.75 19.88 12.14
N ILE A 228 3.71 18.72 11.51
CA ILE A 228 2.49 18.15 10.94
C ILE A 228 2.30 16.74 11.47
N ALA A 229 1.08 16.45 11.93
CA ALA A 229 0.61 15.10 12.19
C ALA A 229 -0.74 14.88 11.50
N GLY A 230 -0.96 13.68 11.00
CA GLY A 230 -2.10 13.38 10.16
C GLY A 230 -2.29 11.90 9.85
N SER A 231 -3.03 11.65 8.80
CA SER A 231 -3.31 10.32 8.26
C SER A 231 -3.25 10.34 6.74
N ALA A 232 -2.94 9.19 6.17
CA ALA A 232 -3.03 8.97 4.74
C ALA A 232 -3.66 7.63 4.42
N ASP A 233 -4.33 7.55 3.28
CA ASP A 233 -4.80 6.32 2.68
C ASP A 233 -3.99 6.04 1.41
N LEU A 234 -3.51 4.81 1.29
CA LEU A 234 -2.92 4.28 0.06
C LEU A 234 -3.93 3.31 -0.53
N ARG A 235 -4.16 3.39 -1.84
CA ARG A 235 -5.16 2.56 -2.53
C ARG A 235 -4.68 2.20 -3.90
N GLY A 236 -4.86 0.96 -4.31
CA GLY A 236 -4.47 0.53 -5.64
C GLY A 236 -5.23 -0.71 -6.06
N LEU A 237 -4.98 -1.14 -7.29
CA LEU A 237 -5.41 -2.44 -7.75
C LEU A 237 -4.28 -3.45 -7.49
N THR A 238 -4.65 -4.72 -7.37
CA THR A 238 -3.69 -5.81 -7.24
C THR A 238 -3.71 -6.65 -8.50
N THR A 239 -2.53 -7.12 -8.91
CA THR A 239 -2.49 -8.20 -9.89
C THR A 239 -2.64 -9.52 -9.13
N VAL A 240 -3.72 -10.25 -9.42
CA VAL A 240 -3.87 -11.60 -8.86
C VAL A 240 -3.04 -12.51 -9.76
N PRO A 241 -1.97 -13.17 -9.26
CA PRO A 241 -1.27 -14.17 -10.04
C PRO A 241 -2.30 -15.26 -10.37
N GLU A 242 -2.63 -15.44 -11.64
CA GLU A 242 -3.67 -16.40 -12.05
C GLU A 242 -3.40 -17.76 -11.39
N PRO A 243 -4.25 -18.22 -10.45
CA PRO A 243 -3.97 -19.47 -9.75
C PRO A 243 -4.21 -20.62 -10.72
N GLY A 244 -3.12 -21.14 -11.30
CA GLY A 244 -3.09 -22.48 -11.85
C GLY A 244 -4.00 -22.75 -13.05
N VAL A 245 -4.46 -21.78 -13.83
CA VAL A 245 -5.16 -22.09 -15.11
C VAL A 245 -4.24 -22.94 -16.01
N LEU A 246 -2.94 -22.64 -16.02
CA LEU A 246 -1.93 -23.48 -16.69
C LEU A 246 -1.75 -24.86 -16.03
N ALA A 247 -1.87 -24.96 -14.71
CA ALA A 247 -1.77 -26.24 -13.99
C ALA A 247 -3.03 -27.11 -14.18
N LEU A 248 -4.22 -26.51 -14.24
CA LEU A 248 -5.50 -27.16 -14.55
C LEU A 248 -5.60 -27.54 -16.02
N VAL A 249 -5.09 -26.72 -16.93
CA VAL A 249 -4.93 -27.09 -18.35
C VAL A 249 -3.90 -28.22 -18.49
N GLY A 250 -2.79 -28.18 -17.74
CA GLY A 250 -1.78 -29.25 -17.69
C GLY A 250 -2.33 -30.57 -17.14
N LEU A 251 -3.06 -30.53 -16.02
CA LEU A 251 -3.74 -31.69 -15.43
C LEU A 251 -4.89 -32.19 -16.31
N GLY A 252 -5.63 -31.29 -16.96
CA GLY A 252 -6.69 -31.62 -17.92
C GLY A 252 -6.15 -32.31 -19.16
N LEU A 253 -5.00 -31.87 -19.68
CA LEU A 253 -4.30 -32.49 -20.81
C LEU A 253 -3.67 -33.83 -20.42
N LEU A 254 -3.10 -33.96 -19.22
CA LEU A 254 -2.61 -35.24 -18.70
C LEU A 254 -3.76 -36.26 -18.52
N GLY A 255 -4.91 -35.81 -18.00
CA GLY A 255 -6.12 -36.63 -17.89
C GLY A 255 -6.67 -37.10 -19.25
N MET A 256 -6.65 -36.23 -20.26
CA MET A 256 -7.00 -36.59 -21.64
C MET A 256 -5.99 -37.55 -22.28
N GLY A 257 -4.68 -37.37 -22.04
CA GLY A 257 -3.63 -38.26 -22.54
C GLY A 257 -3.73 -39.69 -22.01
N VAL A 258 -4.08 -39.85 -20.73
CA VAL A 258 -4.30 -41.18 -20.11
C VAL A 258 -5.60 -41.82 -20.63
N SER A 259 -6.64 -41.04 -20.90
CA SER A 259 -7.93 -41.52 -21.41
C SER A 259 -7.85 -42.02 -22.87
N LEU A 260 -7.02 -41.38 -23.70
CA LEU A 260 -6.82 -41.80 -25.09
C LEU A 260 -6.03 -43.11 -25.20
N ARG A 261 -5.13 -43.42 -24.25
CA ARG A 261 -4.39 -44.71 -24.23
C ARG A 261 -5.27 -45.90 -23.88
N LYS A 262 -6.29 -45.74 -23.03
CA LYS A 262 -7.21 -46.83 -22.66
C LYS A 262 -8.09 -47.31 -23.82
N ARG A 263 -8.38 -46.45 -24.80
CA ARG A 263 -9.17 -46.84 -26.00
C ARG A 263 -8.42 -47.72 -27.00
N LYS A 264 -7.10 -47.92 -26.84
CA LYS A 264 -6.31 -48.83 -27.69
C LYS A 264 -6.11 -50.23 -27.09
N ALA A 265 -6.56 -50.46 -25.86
CA ALA A 265 -6.40 -51.72 -25.13
C ALA A 265 -7.72 -52.49 -24.94
N ALA A 266 -8.79 -52.08 -25.61
CA ALA A 266 -10.08 -52.77 -25.66
C ALA A 266 -10.39 -53.17 -27.11
#